data_AF-A0A3R7ILY1-F1
#
_entry.id   AF-A0A3R7ILY1-F1
#
_cell.length_a   1.000
_cell.length_b   1.000
_cell.length_c   1.000
_cell.angle_alpha   90.00
_cell.angle_beta   90.00
_cell.angle_gamma   90.00
#
_symmetry.space_group_name_H-M   'P 1'
#
loop_
_entity.id
_entity.type
_entity.pdbx_description
1 polymer ?
#
loop_
_entity_poly.entity_id
_entity_poly.type
_entity_poly.pdbx_seq_one_letter_code
_entity_poly.pdbx_strand_id
1 'polypeptide(L)'
;MVDNNVKVYIACTSVLYFKFLLATGVQGGKKFRSGGRPPEDGKLNLAKTMGKGRTQNYGLSQTDDEKVLKAREVEHRWTRIVTNDLESIPFALFIFGGGILAGSNSTVHAGAMITYTIARCLHTYVYAHAMQPHRALAWAIGTVATLVGLGNAIVAILSMLYLKFLFATGVQGGKKFESGGRPPEDIGLGMAKGRKQTYGLLSTKDTKTLKAREDEQRWTRIVGNDLESIPFALFVFGAGILAGSNPVVHAGAMTVYTASRCLHTYMYANALQPHRVICYLVGVTSTLVGVGNAVAAIL
;
A
#
# COMPACT_ATOMS: atom_id res chain seq x y z
N MET A 1 -28.76 15.96 -12.12
CA MET A 1 -28.82 14.52 -11.78
C MET A 1 -27.40 14.04 -11.57
N VAL A 2 -27.08 13.40 -10.44
CA VAL A 2 -25.72 12.88 -10.18
C VAL A 2 -25.45 11.70 -11.12
N ASP A 3 -24.32 11.77 -11.84
CA ASP A 3 -23.87 10.74 -12.78
C ASP A 3 -23.79 9.36 -12.09
N ASN A 4 -24.13 8.29 -12.84
CA ASN A 4 -24.16 6.93 -12.30
C ASN A 4 -22.80 6.50 -11.73
N ASN A 5 -21.69 6.91 -12.34
CA ASN A 5 -20.36 6.58 -11.86
C ASN A 5 -20.06 7.21 -10.50
N VAL A 6 -20.54 8.43 -10.27
CA VAL A 6 -20.36 9.13 -8.99
C VAL A 6 -21.09 8.39 -7.87
N LYS A 7 -22.33 7.90 -8.13
CA LYS A 7 -23.08 7.09 -7.16
C LYS A 7 -22.34 5.79 -6.82
N VAL A 8 -21.87 5.07 -7.84
CA VAL A 8 -21.11 3.82 -7.66
C VAL A 8 -19.80 4.07 -6.92
N TYR A 9 -19.09 5.14 -7.25
CA TYR A 9 -17.84 5.53 -6.59
C TYR A 9 -18.04 5.82 -5.10
N ILE A 10 -19.08 6.59 -4.74
CA ILE A 10 -19.40 6.88 -3.33
C ILE A 10 -19.76 5.60 -2.57
N ALA A 11 -20.58 4.74 -3.16
CA ALA A 11 -20.97 3.47 -2.53
C ALA A 11 -19.76 2.55 -2.30
N CYS A 12 -18.93 2.34 -3.33
CA CYS A 12 -17.73 1.51 -3.25
C CYS A 12 -16.71 2.09 -2.25
N THR A 13 -16.47 3.40 -2.28
CA THR A 13 -15.57 4.08 -1.34
C THR A 13 -16.04 3.94 0.10
N SER A 14 -17.35 4.07 0.35
CA SER A 14 -17.95 3.91 1.68
C SER A 14 -17.76 2.50 2.22
N VAL A 15 -18.00 1.48 1.38
CA VAL A 15 -17.77 0.07 1.73
C VAL A 15 -16.30 -0.20 2.05
N LEU A 16 -15.38 0.28 1.20
CA LEU A 16 -13.94 0.11 1.40
C LEU A 16 -13.44 0.83 2.66
N TYR A 17 -13.94 2.02 2.95
CA TYR A 17 -13.60 2.76 4.15
C TYR A 17 -14.14 2.07 5.41
N PHE A 18 -15.40 1.64 5.40
CA PHE A 18 -15.98 0.89 6.52
C PHE A 18 -15.20 -0.41 6.78
N LYS A 19 -14.86 -1.14 5.73
CA LYS A 19 -13.99 -2.33 5.80
C LYS A 19 -12.62 -1.98 6.42
N PHE A 20 -11.99 -0.88 6.01
CA PHE A 20 -10.72 -0.43 6.57
C PHE A 20 -10.81 -0.10 8.08
N LEU A 21 -11.90 0.56 8.50
CA LEU A 21 -12.16 0.82 9.92
C LEU A 21 -12.34 -0.47 10.73
N LEU A 22 -13.06 -1.45 10.19
CA LEU A 22 -13.19 -2.76 10.84
C LEU A 22 -11.83 -3.48 10.93
N ALA A 23 -11.05 -3.49 9.85
CA ALA A 23 -9.75 -4.16 9.82
C ALA A 23 -8.75 -3.54 10.82
N THR A 24 -8.71 -2.21 10.93
CA THR A 24 -7.89 -1.49 11.90
C THR A 24 -8.36 -1.71 13.34
N GLY A 25 -9.68 -1.79 13.58
CA GLY A 25 -10.25 -2.18 14.87
C GLY A 25 -9.81 -3.59 15.30
N VAL A 26 -9.92 -4.57 14.40
CA VAL A 26 -9.46 -5.95 14.67
C VAL A 26 -7.96 -6.00 14.90
N GLN A 27 -7.15 -5.35 14.05
CA GLN A 27 -5.71 -5.24 14.23
C GLN A 27 -5.37 -4.66 15.61
N GLY A 28 -6.05 -3.59 16.01
CA GLY A 28 -5.88 -2.95 17.31
C GLY A 28 -6.08 -3.92 18.48
N GLY A 29 -7.12 -4.76 18.42
CA GLY A 29 -7.35 -5.82 19.40
C GLY A 29 -6.29 -6.92 19.38
N LYS A 30 -5.77 -7.29 18.20
CA LYS A 30 -4.65 -8.26 18.10
C LYS A 30 -3.36 -7.70 18.72
N LYS A 31 -3.06 -6.40 18.54
CA LYS A 31 -1.89 -5.74 19.15
C LYS A 31 -1.88 -5.79 20.68
N PHE A 32 -3.05 -5.69 21.33
CA PHE A 32 -3.13 -5.84 22.79
C PHE A 32 -2.79 -7.27 23.24
N ARG A 33 -3.25 -8.28 22.51
CA ARG A 33 -3.02 -9.71 22.82
C ARG A 33 -1.56 -10.14 22.64
N SER A 34 -0.83 -9.48 21.73
CA SER A 34 0.56 -9.80 21.41
C SER A 34 1.59 -8.98 22.20
N GLY A 35 1.16 -7.94 22.93
CA GLY A 35 2.08 -6.98 23.56
C GLY A 35 2.66 -5.94 22.59
N GLY A 36 2.10 -5.85 21.37
CA GLY A 36 2.58 -5.01 20.28
C GLY A 36 2.19 -3.53 20.39
N ARG A 37 1.47 -3.14 21.45
CA ARG A 37 1.16 -1.73 21.70
C ARG A 37 2.32 -0.97 22.35
N PRO A 38 2.34 0.37 22.24
CA PRO A 38 3.21 1.21 23.03
C PRO A 38 3.06 0.97 24.55
N PRO A 39 4.11 1.21 25.35
CA PRO A 39 4.06 0.98 26.80
C PRO A 39 3.00 1.83 27.52
N GLU A 40 2.69 3.03 27.04
CA GLU A 40 1.65 3.91 27.58
C GLU A 40 0.24 3.30 27.48
N ASP A 41 -0.02 2.49 26.45
CA ASP A 41 -1.30 1.79 26.25
C ASP A 41 -1.54 0.69 27.30
N GLY A 42 -0.51 0.31 28.08
CA GLY A 42 -0.60 -0.72 29.13
C GLY A 42 -1.54 -0.37 30.28
N LYS A 43 -1.87 0.91 30.47
CA LYS A 43 -2.79 1.39 31.50
C LYS A 43 -4.26 1.30 31.09
N LEU A 44 -4.55 1.10 29.81
CA LEU A 44 -5.90 1.07 29.27
C LEU A 44 -6.68 -0.15 29.79
N ASN A 45 -8.00 0.00 29.93
CA ASN A 45 -8.88 -1.12 30.30
C ASN A 45 -8.82 -2.26 29.28
N LEU A 46 -8.58 -1.94 27.99
CA LEU A 46 -8.34 -2.94 26.94
C LEU A 46 -7.07 -3.78 27.19
N ALA A 47 -6.02 -3.19 27.76
CA ALA A 47 -4.84 -3.95 28.16
C ALA A 47 -5.14 -4.89 29.33
N LYS A 48 -6.01 -4.48 30.26
CA LYS A 48 -6.45 -5.30 31.39
C LYS A 48 -7.37 -6.46 30.98
N THR A 49 -8.17 -6.29 29.92
CA THR A 49 -9.11 -7.31 29.43
C THR A 49 -8.51 -8.17 28.32
N MET A 50 -8.14 -7.56 27.18
CA MET A 50 -7.63 -8.27 26.00
C MET A 50 -6.14 -8.59 26.08
N GLY A 51 -5.35 -7.74 26.73
CA GLY A 51 -3.90 -7.91 26.91
C GLY A 51 -3.51 -8.49 28.26
N LYS A 52 -4.43 -9.15 28.98
CA LYS A 52 -4.22 -9.58 30.37
C LYS A 52 -2.94 -10.41 30.50
N GLY A 53 -2.02 -9.96 31.36
CA GLY A 53 -0.73 -10.62 31.60
C GLY A 53 0.31 -10.39 30.50
N ARG A 54 0.11 -9.45 29.58
CA ARG A 54 1.06 -9.10 28.52
C ARG A 54 1.63 -7.71 28.75
N THR A 55 2.95 -7.61 28.78
CA THR A 55 3.67 -6.33 28.78
C THR A 55 3.56 -5.70 27.40
N GLN A 56 3.10 -4.45 27.34
CA GLN A 56 3.05 -3.67 26.11
C GLN A 56 4.39 -2.97 25.94
N ASN A 57 5.11 -3.29 24.87
CA ASN A 57 6.45 -2.76 24.62
C ASN A 57 6.83 -2.85 23.14
N TYR A 58 5.85 -2.62 22.24
CA TYR A 58 6.01 -2.83 20.80
C TYR A 58 6.38 -4.27 20.40
N GLY A 59 6.13 -5.25 21.29
CA GLY A 59 6.57 -6.62 21.08
C GLY A 59 8.08 -6.82 21.13
N LEU A 60 8.84 -5.87 21.69
CA LEU A 60 10.31 -5.91 21.78
C LEU A 60 10.82 -6.93 22.81
N SER A 61 9.98 -7.36 23.74
CA SER A 61 10.37 -8.41 24.68
C SER A 61 10.62 -9.72 23.94
N GLN A 62 11.81 -10.27 24.12
CA GLN A 62 12.09 -11.66 23.79
C GLN A 62 11.24 -12.54 24.71
N THR A 63 10.58 -13.55 24.14
CA THR A 63 9.77 -14.50 24.91
C THR A 63 9.69 -15.82 24.15
N ASP A 64 9.85 -16.90 24.90
CA ASP A 64 9.70 -18.26 24.38
C ASP A 64 8.27 -18.80 24.58
N ASP A 65 7.36 -18.00 25.15
CA ASP A 65 5.95 -18.39 25.30
C ASP A 65 5.28 -18.53 23.93
N GLU A 66 5.01 -19.77 23.55
CA GLU A 66 4.34 -20.16 22.30
C GLU A 66 3.02 -19.40 22.08
N LYS A 67 2.28 -19.08 23.16
CA LYS A 67 1.04 -18.31 23.07
C LYS A 67 1.29 -16.87 22.66
N VAL A 68 2.39 -16.25 23.10
CA VAL A 68 2.78 -14.89 22.66
C VAL A 68 3.23 -14.93 21.22
N LEU A 69 4.05 -15.91 20.85
CA LEU A 69 4.57 -16.04 19.49
C LEU A 69 3.43 -16.22 18.47
N LYS A 70 2.44 -17.08 18.76
CA LYS A 70 1.23 -17.21 17.94
C LYS A 70 0.41 -15.92 17.90
N ALA A 71 0.30 -15.20 19.03
CA ALA A 71 -0.41 -13.92 19.05
C ALA A 71 0.29 -12.85 18.20
N ARG A 72 1.64 -12.81 18.21
CA ARG A 72 2.46 -11.93 17.36
C ARG A 72 2.35 -12.29 15.89
N GLU A 73 2.33 -13.57 15.55
CA GLU A 73 2.11 -14.01 14.17
C GLU A 73 0.74 -13.54 13.64
N VAL A 74 -0.32 -13.70 14.45
CA VAL A 74 -1.66 -13.20 14.10
C VAL A 74 -1.68 -11.68 14.00
N GLU A 75 -1.02 -10.96 14.91
CA GLU A 75 -0.88 -9.50 14.81
C GLU A 75 -0.18 -9.07 13.52
N HIS A 76 0.93 -9.73 13.18
CA HIS A 76 1.66 -9.46 11.94
C HIS A 76 0.78 -9.70 10.72
N ARG A 77 0.00 -10.79 10.70
CA ARG A 77 -0.98 -11.05 9.63
C ARG A 77 -1.96 -9.90 9.47
N TRP A 78 -2.59 -9.44 10.54
CA TRP A 78 -3.53 -8.30 10.49
C TRP A 78 -2.85 -6.99 10.09
N THR A 79 -1.61 -6.77 10.52
CA THR A 79 -0.82 -5.63 10.08
C THR A 79 -0.59 -5.68 8.56
N ARG A 80 -0.30 -6.85 7.99
CA ARG A 80 -0.15 -7.02 6.54
C ARG A 80 -1.44 -6.79 5.76
N ILE A 81 -2.59 -7.16 6.32
CA ILE A 81 -3.90 -6.85 5.72
C ILE A 81 -4.08 -5.35 5.61
N VAL A 82 -3.91 -4.63 6.73
CA VAL A 82 -4.09 -3.17 6.79
C VAL A 82 -3.08 -2.45 5.91
N THR A 83 -1.80 -2.84 5.95
CA THR A 83 -0.77 -2.28 5.06
C THR A 83 -1.12 -2.52 3.59
N ASN A 84 -1.61 -3.70 3.22
CA ASN A 84 -2.00 -3.96 1.83
C ASN A 84 -3.24 -3.16 1.39
N ASP A 85 -4.17 -2.89 2.32
CA ASP A 85 -5.30 -2.00 2.05
C ASP A 85 -4.82 -0.56 1.84
N LEU A 86 -3.87 -0.06 2.64
CA LEU A 86 -3.21 1.23 2.42
C LEU A 86 -2.40 1.27 1.12
N GLU A 87 -1.84 0.14 0.70
CA GLU A 87 -1.12 0.01 -0.58
C GLU A 87 -2.02 0.04 -1.81
N SER A 88 -3.25 -0.44 -1.71
CA SER A 88 -4.09 -0.66 -2.89
C SER A 88 -5.26 0.31 -2.99
N ILE A 89 -5.97 0.54 -1.89
CA ILE A 89 -7.26 1.27 -1.90
C ILE A 89 -7.08 2.74 -2.30
N PRO A 90 -6.17 3.52 -1.70
CA PRO A 90 -6.01 4.93 -2.07
C PRO A 90 -5.70 5.10 -3.55
N PHE A 91 -4.78 4.30 -4.10
CA PHE A 91 -4.42 4.36 -5.52
C PHE A 91 -5.58 4.00 -6.45
N ALA A 92 -6.32 2.94 -6.12
CA ALA A 92 -7.48 2.55 -6.92
C ALA A 92 -8.56 3.64 -6.91
N LEU A 93 -8.84 4.24 -5.74
CA LEU A 93 -9.78 5.35 -5.63
C LEU A 93 -9.33 6.58 -6.40
N PHE A 94 -8.04 6.93 -6.39
CA PHE A 94 -7.52 8.01 -7.22
C PHE A 94 -7.71 7.76 -8.71
N ILE A 95 -7.43 6.54 -9.18
CA ILE A 95 -7.61 6.17 -10.59
C ILE A 95 -9.09 6.20 -10.98
N PHE A 96 -9.97 5.65 -10.13
CA PHE A 96 -11.40 5.65 -10.40
C PHE A 96 -11.99 7.07 -10.35
N GLY A 97 -11.62 7.89 -9.37
CA GLY A 97 -12.03 9.29 -9.30
C GLY A 97 -11.55 10.09 -10.51
N GLY A 98 -10.28 9.94 -10.89
CA GLY A 98 -9.71 10.56 -12.09
C GLY A 98 -10.42 10.13 -13.37
N GLY A 99 -10.78 8.85 -13.50
CA GLY A 99 -11.54 8.34 -14.65
C GLY A 99 -12.94 8.95 -14.78
N ILE A 100 -13.61 9.22 -13.65
CA ILE A 100 -14.92 9.90 -13.67
C ILE A 100 -14.76 11.33 -14.19
N LEU A 101 -13.73 12.04 -13.74
CA LEU A 101 -13.43 13.40 -14.20
C LEU A 101 -13.02 13.44 -15.69
N ALA A 102 -12.37 12.38 -16.18
CA ALA A 102 -11.97 12.24 -17.57
C ALA A 102 -13.13 11.81 -18.50
N GLY A 103 -14.35 11.60 -17.98
CA GLY A 103 -15.49 11.16 -18.78
C GLY A 103 -15.37 9.72 -19.30
N SER A 104 -14.77 8.82 -18.50
CA SER A 104 -14.61 7.41 -18.89
C SER A 104 -15.95 6.70 -19.12
N ASN A 105 -15.95 5.60 -19.88
CA ASN A 105 -17.17 4.83 -20.15
C ASN A 105 -17.80 4.32 -18.85
N SER A 106 -19.03 4.76 -18.57
CA SER A 106 -19.68 4.54 -17.28
C SER A 106 -19.93 3.07 -16.93
N THR A 107 -20.29 2.25 -17.92
CA THR A 107 -20.59 0.83 -17.67
C THR A 107 -19.32 0.06 -17.30
N VAL A 108 -18.23 0.28 -18.05
CA VAL A 108 -16.93 -0.37 -17.80
C VAL A 108 -16.34 0.12 -16.48
N HIS A 109 -16.44 1.42 -16.21
CA HIS A 109 -15.89 2.02 -15.00
C HIS A 109 -16.63 1.57 -13.74
N ALA A 110 -17.97 1.53 -13.77
CA ALA A 110 -18.79 1.03 -12.68
C ALA A 110 -18.52 -0.46 -12.40
N GLY A 111 -18.44 -1.29 -13.45
CA GLY A 111 -18.09 -2.70 -13.33
C GLY A 111 -16.73 -2.90 -12.67
N ALA A 112 -15.71 -2.17 -13.12
CA ALA A 112 -14.36 -2.23 -12.55
C ALA A 112 -14.32 -1.84 -11.05
N MET A 113 -15.03 -0.78 -10.65
CA MET A 113 -15.11 -0.36 -9.24
C MET A 113 -15.79 -1.41 -8.35
N ILE A 114 -16.88 -2.02 -8.82
CA ILE A 114 -17.61 -3.06 -8.08
C ILE A 114 -16.75 -4.31 -7.93
N THR A 115 -16.14 -4.79 -9.02
CA THR A 115 -15.22 -5.94 -9.00
C THR A 115 -14.04 -5.69 -8.07
N TYR A 116 -13.44 -4.50 -8.13
CA TYR A 116 -12.37 -4.11 -7.22
C TYR A 116 -12.81 -4.20 -5.76
N THR A 117 -13.98 -3.63 -5.43
CA THR A 117 -14.51 -3.61 -4.06
C THR A 117 -14.74 -5.01 -3.52
N ILE A 118 -15.38 -5.89 -4.30
CA ILE A 118 -15.60 -7.30 -3.93
C ILE A 118 -14.26 -8.00 -3.73
N ALA A 119 -13.31 -7.84 -4.66
CA ALA A 119 -12.00 -8.46 -4.59
C ALA A 119 -11.22 -8.03 -3.34
N ARG A 120 -11.30 -6.75 -2.94
CA ARG A 120 -10.67 -6.25 -1.71
C ARG A 120 -11.33 -6.78 -0.44
N CYS A 121 -12.65 -6.89 -0.39
CA CYS A 121 -13.35 -7.50 0.75
C CYS A 121 -12.99 -8.98 0.89
N LEU A 122 -13.01 -9.73 -0.22
CA LEU A 122 -12.59 -11.13 -0.26
C LEU A 122 -11.13 -11.27 0.15
N HIS A 123 -10.23 -10.45 -0.38
CA HIS A 123 -8.80 -10.49 -0.03
C HIS A 123 -8.57 -10.43 1.48
N THR A 124 -9.25 -9.53 2.20
CA THR A 124 -9.14 -9.45 3.66
C THR A 124 -9.65 -10.71 4.35
N TYR A 125 -10.77 -11.28 3.89
CA TYR A 125 -11.32 -12.51 4.43
C TYR A 125 -10.38 -13.71 4.24
N VAL A 126 -9.90 -13.95 3.01
CA VAL A 126 -8.97 -15.08 2.74
C VAL A 126 -7.61 -14.87 3.39
N TYR A 127 -7.12 -13.63 3.51
CA TYR A 127 -5.88 -13.34 4.22
C TYR A 127 -6.04 -13.65 5.72
N ALA A 128 -7.13 -13.22 6.36
CA ALA A 128 -7.37 -13.48 7.77
C ALA A 128 -7.41 -14.98 8.11
N HIS A 129 -7.93 -15.81 7.19
CA HIS A 129 -8.03 -17.26 7.33
C HIS A 129 -6.83 -18.05 6.76
N ALA A 130 -5.75 -17.36 6.37
CA ALA A 130 -4.54 -18.00 5.80
C ALA A 130 -4.84 -18.91 4.58
N MET A 131 -5.82 -18.55 3.76
CA MET A 131 -6.27 -19.34 2.61
C MET A 131 -5.46 -19.03 1.35
N GLN A 132 -4.63 -19.99 0.95
CA GLN A 132 -3.81 -19.94 -0.25
C GLN A 132 -4.30 -20.97 -1.28
N PRO A 133 -4.30 -20.69 -2.60
CA PRO A 133 -3.81 -19.52 -3.36
C PRO A 133 -4.78 -18.33 -3.46
N HIS A 134 -5.99 -18.46 -2.90
CA HIS A 134 -7.09 -17.51 -3.02
C HIS A 134 -6.71 -16.07 -2.67
N ARG A 135 -5.83 -15.86 -1.68
CA ARG A 135 -5.25 -14.55 -1.37
C ARG A 135 -4.60 -13.88 -2.58
N ALA A 136 -3.72 -14.58 -3.28
CA ALA A 136 -3.01 -14.03 -4.44
C ALA A 136 -3.96 -13.76 -5.61
N LEU A 137 -4.94 -14.63 -5.82
CA LEU A 137 -5.97 -14.45 -6.85
C LEU A 137 -6.85 -13.23 -6.56
N ALA A 138 -7.33 -13.05 -5.33
CA ALA A 138 -8.13 -11.89 -4.96
C ALA A 138 -7.35 -10.57 -5.12
N TRP A 139 -6.05 -10.57 -4.77
CA TRP A 139 -5.17 -9.43 -5.03
C TRP A 139 -4.99 -9.16 -6.52
N ALA A 140 -4.79 -10.21 -7.33
CA ALA A 140 -4.63 -10.08 -8.78
C ALA A 140 -5.89 -9.55 -9.46
N ILE A 141 -7.08 -10.06 -9.09
CA ILE A 141 -8.37 -9.58 -9.61
C ILE A 141 -8.56 -8.10 -9.30
N GLY A 142 -8.26 -7.68 -8.06
CA GLY A 142 -8.31 -6.25 -7.70
C GLY A 142 -7.37 -5.42 -8.57
N THR A 143 -6.14 -5.89 -8.78
CA THR A 143 -5.15 -5.19 -9.61
C THR A 143 -5.61 -5.06 -11.06
N VAL A 144 -6.15 -6.13 -11.64
CA VAL A 144 -6.70 -6.13 -13.00
C VAL A 144 -7.89 -5.17 -13.11
N ALA A 145 -8.79 -5.16 -12.13
CA ALA A 145 -9.92 -4.21 -12.11
C ALA A 145 -9.44 -2.75 -12.10
N THR A 146 -8.40 -2.43 -11.33
CA THR A 146 -7.80 -1.09 -11.35
C THR A 146 -7.16 -0.77 -12.71
N LEU A 147 -6.49 -1.73 -13.35
CA LEU A 147 -5.92 -1.55 -14.69
C LEU A 147 -7.00 -1.35 -15.77
N VAL A 148 -8.15 -2.02 -15.65
CA VAL A 148 -9.31 -1.80 -16.53
C VAL A 148 -9.85 -0.38 -16.36
N GLY A 149 -10.02 0.08 -15.11
CA GLY A 149 -10.44 1.46 -14.84
C GLY A 149 -9.44 2.49 -15.37
N LEU A 150 -8.14 2.19 -15.27
CA LEU A 150 -7.07 3.02 -15.81
C LEU A 150 -7.08 3.08 -17.34
N GLY A 151 -7.20 1.93 -18.00
CA GLY A 151 -7.26 1.83 -19.47
C GLY A 151 -8.49 2.53 -20.05
N ASN A 152 -9.62 2.45 -19.34
CA ASN A 152 -10.86 3.15 -19.72
C ASN A 152 -10.76 4.68 -19.58
N ALA A 153 -9.80 5.19 -18.80
CA ALA A 153 -9.64 6.62 -18.54
C ALA A 153 -8.49 7.29 -19.31
N ILE A 154 -7.63 6.50 -20.00
CA ILE A 154 -6.33 6.89 -20.60
C ILE A 154 -5.75 8.19 -19.99
N VAL A 155 -5.43 8.13 -18.69
CA VAL A 155 -4.72 9.23 -18.03
C VAL A 155 -3.24 8.91 -18.02
N ALA A 156 -2.57 9.14 -19.16
CA ALA A 156 -1.21 8.67 -19.43
C ALA A 156 -0.20 8.91 -18.30
N ILE A 157 -0.26 10.06 -17.63
CA ILE A 157 0.67 10.40 -16.53
C ILE A 157 0.34 9.65 -15.24
N LEU A 158 -0.95 9.51 -14.89
CA LEU A 158 -1.38 8.71 -13.73
C LEU A 158 -1.05 7.23 -13.95
N SER A 159 -1.23 6.75 -15.18
CA SER A 159 -0.93 5.38 -15.58
C SER A 159 0.52 5.02 -15.33
N MET A 160 1.46 5.89 -15.68
CA MET A 160 2.89 5.65 -15.48
C MET A 160 3.27 5.48 -14.01
N LEU A 161 2.75 6.35 -13.13
CA LEU A 161 3.03 6.27 -11.70
C LEU A 161 2.44 5.01 -11.05
N TYR A 162 1.25 4.60 -11.47
CA TYR A 162 0.64 3.36 -10.99
C TYR A 162 1.36 2.11 -11.52
N LEU A 163 1.72 2.06 -12.80
CA LEU A 163 2.51 0.97 -13.39
C LEU A 163 3.86 0.82 -12.67
N LYS A 164 4.52 1.94 -12.37
CA LYS A 164 5.73 1.96 -11.57
C LYS A 164 5.49 1.37 -10.16
N PHE A 165 4.42 1.78 -9.48
CA PHE A 165 4.06 1.23 -8.17
C PHE A 165 3.80 -0.29 -8.21
N LEU A 166 3.09 -0.77 -9.24
CA LEU A 166 2.88 -2.21 -9.45
C LEU A 166 4.19 -2.96 -9.67
N PHE A 167 5.10 -2.41 -10.48
CA PHE A 167 6.42 -2.99 -10.67
C PHE A 167 7.20 -3.06 -9.35
N ALA A 168 7.22 -1.98 -8.57
CA ALA A 168 7.94 -1.93 -7.30
C ALA A 168 7.39 -2.92 -6.26
N THR A 169 6.06 -3.05 -6.15
CA THR A 169 5.42 -4.04 -5.25
C THR A 169 5.67 -5.47 -5.72
N GLY A 170 5.71 -5.73 -7.03
CA GLY A 170 6.09 -7.02 -7.60
C GLY A 170 7.53 -7.41 -7.23
N VAL A 171 8.49 -6.50 -7.41
CA VAL A 171 9.90 -6.74 -7.04
C VAL A 171 10.06 -6.94 -5.54
N GLN A 172 9.44 -6.08 -4.71
CA GLN A 172 9.42 -6.26 -3.25
C GLN A 172 8.83 -7.63 -2.88
N GLY A 173 7.78 -8.06 -3.58
CA GLY A 173 7.16 -9.36 -3.41
C GLY A 173 8.12 -10.53 -3.66
N GLY A 174 8.96 -10.44 -4.70
CA GLY A 174 10.03 -11.40 -4.98
C GLY A 174 11.11 -11.39 -3.90
N LYS A 175 11.56 -10.20 -3.48
CA LYS A 175 12.55 -10.06 -2.40
C LYS A 175 12.09 -10.63 -1.06
N LYS A 176 10.78 -10.56 -0.76
CA LYS A 176 10.17 -11.23 0.41
C LYS A 176 10.26 -12.75 0.38
N PHE A 177 10.24 -13.38 -0.80
CA PHE A 177 10.48 -14.82 -0.91
C PHE A 177 11.94 -15.17 -0.65
N GLU A 178 12.87 -14.32 -1.10
CA GLU A 178 14.31 -14.49 -0.88
C GLU A 178 14.73 -14.37 0.58
N SER A 179 14.11 -13.45 1.32
CA SER A 179 14.43 -13.16 2.72
C SER A 179 13.77 -14.09 3.75
N GLY A 180 12.82 -14.93 3.33
CA GLY A 180 11.96 -15.69 4.26
C GLY A 180 10.86 -14.84 4.90
N GLY A 181 10.61 -13.65 4.36
CA GLY A 181 9.67 -12.63 4.86
C GLY A 181 8.20 -12.89 4.52
N ARG A 182 7.88 -13.99 3.81
CA ARG A 182 6.49 -14.35 3.53
C ARG A 182 5.83 -15.06 4.71
N PRO A 183 4.48 -15.06 4.76
CA PRO A 183 3.72 -15.89 5.67
C PRO A 183 4.07 -17.39 5.56
N PRO A 184 4.01 -18.15 6.66
CA PRO A 184 4.31 -19.59 6.68
C PRO A 184 3.49 -20.41 5.68
N GLU A 185 2.23 -20.03 5.43
CA GLU A 185 1.37 -20.70 4.45
C GLU A 185 1.91 -20.66 3.01
N ASP A 186 2.79 -19.71 2.68
CA ASP A 186 3.37 -19.55 1.33
C ASP A 186 4.45 -20.62 1.01
N ILE A 187 4.78 -21.54 1.93
CA ILE A 187 5.87 -22.52 1.75
C ILE A 187 5.64 -23.49 0.58
N GLY A 188 4.38 -23.75 0.24
CA GLY A 188 3.99 -24.64 -0.86
C GLY A 188 4.14 -24.02 -2.26
N LEU A 189 4.43 -22.71 -2.36
CA LEU A 189 4.65 -22.07 -3.65
C LEU A 189 6.01 -22.44 -4.24
N GLY A 190 6.08 -22.60 -5.57
CA GLY A 190 7.33 -22.90 -6.28
C GLY A 190 8.47 -21.90 -5.99
N MET A 191 8.13 -20.63 -5.74
CA MET A 191 9.08 -19.57 -5.37
C MET A 191 9.66 -19.68 -3.96
N ALA A 192 9.05 -20.50 -3.09
CA ALA A 192 9.49 -20.72 -1.71
C ALA A 192 10.35 -21.99 -1.52
N LYS A 193 10.59 -22.77 -2.57
CA LYS A 193 11.32 -24.06 -2.49
C LYS A 193 12.67 -23.91 -1.77
N GLY A 194 12.84 -24.68 -0.69
CA GLY A 194 14.07 -24.72 0.10
C GLY A 194 14.27 -23.57 1.09
N ARG A 195 13.30 -22.65 1.25
CA ARG A 195 13.39 -21.52 2.18
C ARG A 195 12.26 -21.54 3.21
N LYS A 196 12.59 -21.42 4.49
CA LYS A 196 11.59 -21.28 5.57
C LYS A 196 10.96 -19.89 5.53
N GLN A 197 9.64 -19.82 5.41
CA GLN A 197 8.86 -18.58 5.43
C GLN A 197 8.28 -18.37 6.83
N THR A 198 8.64 -17.26 7.48
CA THR A 198 8.29 -17.01 8.90
C THR A 198 8.02 -15.54 9.19
N TYR A 199 7.58 -14.76 8.20
CA TYR A 199 7.55 -13.30 8.27
C TYR A 199 8.93 -12.65 8.57
N GLY A 200 10.03 -13.40 8.41
CA GLY A 200 11.36 -12.95 8.83
C GLY A 200 11.55 -12.90 10.35
N LEU A 201 10.63 -13.45 11.15
CA LEU A 201 10.68 -13.41 12.63
C LEU A 201 11.79 -14.28 13.22
N LEU A 202 12.21 -15.34 12.51
CA LEU A 202 13.31 -16.17 12.97
C LEU A 202 14.64 -15.45 12.82
N SER A 203 15.45 -15.45 13.90
CA SER A 203 16.84 -15.04 13.82
C SER A 203 17.65 -16.06 13.02
N THR A 204 18.56 -15.58 12.19
CA THR A 204 19.44 -16.42 11.36
C THR A 204 20.84 -15.83 11.36
N LYS A 205 21.86 -16.70 11.37
CA LYS A 205 23.26 -16.33 11.21
C LYS A 205 23.74 -16.46 9.76
N ASP A 206 22.88 -16.94 8.85
CA ASP A 206 23.24 -17.12 7.45
C ASP A 206 23.38 -15.77 6.73
N THR A 207 24.60 -15.45 6.31
CA THR A 207 24.94 -14.23 5.59
C THR A 207 24.13 -14.02 4.32
N LYS A 208 23.77 -15.11 3.61
CA LYS A 208 22.94 -15.00 2.39
C LYS A 208 21.53 -14.51 2.73
N THR A 209 20.91 -15.09 3.76
CA THR A 209 19.59 -14.66 4.24
C THR A 209 19.64 -13.24 4.81
N LEU A 210 20.71 -12.85 5.50
CA LEU A 210 20.87 -11.48 6.02
C LEU A 210 20.96 -10.44 4.89
N LYS A 211 21.75 -10.69 3.84
CA LYS A 211 21.80 -9.82 2.65
C LYS A 211 20.43 -9.73 1.96
N ALA A 212 19.72 -10.85 1.81
CA ALA A 212 18.37 -10.85 1.24
C ALA A 212 17.38 -10.03 2.08
N ARG A 213 17.52 -10.02 3.41
CA ARG A 213 16.72 -9.17 4.31
C ARG A 213 17.05 -7.69 4.17
N GLU A 214 18.32 -7.34 4.00
CA GLU A 214 18.74 -5.95 3.71
C GLU A 214 18.12 -5.45 2.39
N ASP A 215 18.18 -6.28 1.34
CA ASP A 215 17.55 -5.99 0.05
C ASP A 215 16.02 -5.86 0.17
N GLU A 216 15.36 -6.75 0.93
CA GLU A 216 13.93 -6.65 1.20
C GLU A 216 13.57 -5.34 1.92
N GLN A 217 14.36 -4.95 2.93
CA GLN A 217 14.17 -3.69 3.65
C GLN A 217 14.32 -2.50 2.71
N ARG A 218 15.31 -2.53 1.81
CA ARG A 218 15.51 -1.49 0.79
C ARG A 218 14.27 -1.33 -0.09
N TRP A 219 13.75 -2.42 -0.64
CA TRP A 219 12.54 -2.39 -1.46
C TRP A 219 11.28 -2.01 -0.67
N THR A 220 11.21 -2.37 0.61
CA THR A 220 10.12 -1.93 1.50
C THR A 220 10.14 -0.42 1.71
N ARG A 221 11.33 0.19 1.82
CA ARG A 221 11.46 1.65 1.88
C ARG A 221 11.11 2.33 0.56
N ILE A 222 11.40 1.71 -0.59
CA ILE A 222 10.99 2.22 -1.90
C ILE A 222 9.47 2.28 -1.98
N VAL A 223 8.79 1.17 -1.69
CA VAL A 223 7.31 1.09 -1.73
C VAL A 223 6.70 2.03 -0.70
N GLY A 224 7.25 2.12 0.52
CA GLY A 224 6.82 3.08 1.55
C GLY A 224 6.91 4.53 1.06
N ASN A 225 8.02 4.92 0.44
CA ASN A 225 8.16 6.26 -0.14
C ASN A 225 7.14 6.53 -1.25
N ASP A 226 6.80 5.53 -2.06
CA ASP A 226 5.79 5.68 -3.11
C ASP A 226 4.38 5.83 -2.54
N LEU A 227 4.07 5.15 -1.42
CA LEU A 227 2.81 5.30 -0.68
C LEU A 227 2.64 6.68 -0.05
N GLU A 228 3.73 7.28 0.41
CA GLU A 228 3.70 8.60 1.03
C GLU A 228 3.63 9.70 -0.03
N SER A 229 4.44 9.61 -1.10
CA SER A 229 4.61 10.73 -2.02
C SER A 229 3.60 10.74 -3.18
N ILE A 230 3.30 9.57 -3.77
CA ILE A 230 2.49 9.52 -5.00
C ILE A 230 1.06 9.94 -4.73
N PRO A 231 0.32 9.36 -3.77
CA PRO A 231 -1.07 9.76 -3.49
C PRO A 231 -1.20 11.26 -3.20
N PHE A 232 -0.25 11.83 -2.44
CA PHE A 232 -0.23 13.26 -2.15
C PHE A 232 -0.04 14.11 -3.41
N ALA A 233 0.93 13.75 -4.26
CA ALA A 233 1.13 14.45 -5.53
C ALA A 233 -0.09 14.33 -6.46
N LEU A 234 -0.71 13.15 -6.55
CA LEU A 234 -1.93 12.96 -7.33
C LEU A 234 -3.08 13.82 -6.84
N PHE A 235 -3.22 13.97 -5.51
CA PHE A 235 -4.20 14.86 -4.92
C PHE A 235 -3.96 16.33 -5.30
N VAL A 236 -2.72 16.81 -5.15
CA VAL A 236 -2.32 18.18 -5.50
C VAL A 236 -2.56 18.44 -7.00
N PHE A 237 -2.10 17.55 -7.87
CA PHE A 237 -2.27 17.74 -9.30
C PHE A 237 -3.74 17.63 -9.72
N GLY A 238 -4.51 16.70 -9.15
CA GLY A 238 -5.95 16.60 -9.39
C GLY A 238 -6.69 17.87 -8.96
N ALA A 239 -6.39 18.40 -7.78
CA ALA A 239 -6.96 19.65 -7.29
C ALA A 239 -6.62 20.83 -8.20
N GLY A 240 -5.38 20.94 -8.68
CA GLY A 240 -4.98 21.99 -9.60
C GLY A 240 -5.72 21.94 -10.95
N ILE A 241 -5.98 20.74 -11.48
CA ILE A 241 -6.78 20.58 -12.70
C ILE A 241 -8.21 21.10 -12.46
N LEU A 242 -8.81 20.73 -11.33
CA LEU A 242 -10.16 21.18 -10.96
C LEU A 242 -10.24 22.68 -10.70
N ALA A 243 -9.16 23.29 -10.22
CA ALA A 243 -9.03 24.72 -9.99
C ALA A 243 -8.85 25.54 -11.29
N GLY A 244 -8.67 24.90 -12.45
CA GLY A 244 -8.40 25.60 -13.70
C GLY A 244 -6.96 26.16 -13.80
N SER A 245 -6.00 25.47 -13.18
CA SER A 245 -4.57 25.87 -13.21
C SER A 245 -4.01 25.97 -14.63
N ASN A 246 -2.95 26.76 -14.82
CA ASN A 246 -2.29 26.86 -16.12
C ASN A 246 -1.84 25.47 -16.60
N PRO A 247 -2.37 24.97 -17.74
CA PRO A 247 -2.18 23.59 -18.15
C PRO A 247 -0.73 23.26 -18.55
N VAL A 248 0.02 24.24 -19.07
CA VAL A 248 1.42 24.04 -19.48
C VAL A 248 2.31 23.85 -18.26
N VAL A 249 2.17 24.73 -17.26
CA VAL A 249 2.93 24.64 -16.00
C VAL A 249 2.57 23.34 -15.27
N HIS A 250 1.29 22.98 -15.25
CA HIS A 250 0.82 21.78 -14.57
C HIS A 250 1.31 20.49 -15.24
N ALA A 251 1.22 20.40 -16.57
CA ALA A 251 1.72 19.26 -17.32
C ALA A 251 3.25 19.12 -17.18
N GLY A 252 3.99 20.23 -17.19
CA GLY A 252 5.42 20.26 -16.93
C GLY A 252 5.77 19.71 -15.54
N ALA A 253 5.11 20.22 -14.50
CA ALA A 253 5.30 19.77 -13.12
C ALA A 253 4.99 18.28 -12.93
N MET A 254 3.88 17.80 -13.51
CA MET A 254 3.51 16.38 -13.47
C MET A 254 4.53 15.49 -14.18
N THR A 255 5.09 15.94 -15.30
CA THR A 255 6.10 15.21 -16.07
C THR A 255 7.41 15.10 -15.30
N VAL A 256 7.91 16.22 -14.78
CA VAL A 256 9.14 16.26 -13.97
C VAL A 256 8.96 15.43 -12.70
N TYR A 257 7.80 15.53 -12.03
CA TYR A 257 7.48 14.69 -10.88
C TYR A 257 7.58 13.21 -11.26
N THR A 258 6.93 12.78 -12.34
CA THR A 258 6.91 11.38 -12.76
C THR A 258 8.31 10.85 -13.08
N ALA A 259 9.10 11.61 -13.85
CA ALA A 259 10.48 11.27 -14.17
C ALA A 259 11.34 11.15 -12.89
N SER A 260 11.24 12.13 -12.00
CA SER A 260 11.98 12.15 -10.72
C SER A 260 11.63 10.95 -9.83
N ARG A 261 10.37 10.51 -9.82
CA ARG A 261 9.93 9.34 -9.04
C ARG A 261 10.45 8.02 -9.61
N CYS A 262 10.48 7.87 -10.93
CA CYS A 262 11.07 6.69 -11.58
C CYS A 262 12.57 6.62 -11.33
N LEU A 263 13.28 7.76 -11.49
CA LEU A 263 14.71 7.86 -11.21
C LEU A 263 15.02 7.64 -9.72
N HIS A 264 14.22 8.18 -8.81
CA HIS A 264 14.39 7.96 -7.38
C HIS A 264 14.39 6.47 -7.03
N THR A 265 13.43 5.71 -7.57
CA THR A 265 13.37 4.25 -7.36
C THR A 265 14.60 3.53 -7.91
N TYR A 266 15.03 3.88 -9.12
CA TYR A 266 16.26 3.31 -9.70
C TYR A 266 17.50 3.60 -8.85
N MET A 267 17.69 4.87 -8.44
CA MET A 267 18.82 5.29 -7.61
C MET A 267 18.78 4.63 -6.23
N TYR A 268 17.59 4.50 -5.63
CA TYR A 268 17.40 3.85 -4.33
C TYR A 268 17.74 2.35 -4.41
N ALA A 269 17.26 1.66 -5.45
CA ALA A 269 17.54 0.24 -5.65
C ALA A 269 19.05 -0.03 -5.76
N ASN A 270 19.78 0.83 -6.48
CA ASN A 270 21.22 0.73 -6.72
C ASN A 270 22.09 1.40 -5.63
N ALA A 271 21.51 1.91 -4.54
CA ALA A 271 22.21 2.62 -3.47
C ALA A 271 23.07 3.83 -3.94
N LEU A 272 22.62 4.53 -4.99
CA LEU A 272 23.34 5.66 -5.59
C LEU A 272 23.07 6.97 -4.83
N GLN A 273 24.02 7.40 -4.01
CA GLN A 273 24.06 8.74 -3.41
C GLN A 273 25.02 9.66 -4.19
N PRO A 274 24.77 10.98 -4.27
CA PRO A 274 23.65 11.75 -3.68
C PRO A 274 22.38 11.77 -4.55
N HIS A 275 22.42 11.17 -5.74
CA HIS A 275 21.37 11.21 -6.76
C HIS A 275 19.97 10.84 -6.26
N ARG A 276 19.87 9.90 -5.32
CA ARG A 276 18.62 9.58 -4.61
C ARG A 276 17.97 10.83 -3.99
N VAL A 277 18.72 11.61 -3.22
CA VAL A 277 18.18 12.79 -2.52
C VAL A 277 17.81 13.87 -3.52
N ILE A 278 18.62 14.05 -4.57
CA ILE A 278 18.33 15.02 -5.65
C ILE A 278 17.00 14.67 -6.33
N CYS A 279 16.78 13.42 -6.72
CA CYS A 279 15.53 13.00 -7.34
C CYS A 279 14.33 13.17 -6.40
N TYR A 280 14.50 12.92 -5.10
CA TYR A 280 13.47 13.16 -4.10
C TYR A 280 13.10 14.66 -4.03
N LEU A 281 14.10 15.53 -3.91
CA LEU A 281 13.90 16.98 -3.82
C LEU A 281 13.24 17.54 -5.08
N VAL A 282 13.69 17.11 -6.27
CA VAL A 282 13.05 17.50 -7.55
C VAL A 282 11.57 17.10 -7.57
N GLY A 283 11.24 15.92 -7.06
CA GLY A 283 9.84 15.49 -6.90
C GLY A 283 9.05 16.41 -5.98
N VAL A 284 9.58 16.73 -4.80
CA VAL A 284 8.93 17.65 -3.84
C VAL A 284 8.71 19.04 -4.46
N THR A 285 9.74 19.59 -5.09
CA THR A 285 9.65 20.89 -5.78
C THR A 285 8.59 20.87 -6.88
N SER A 286 8.49 19.79 -7.65
CA SER A 286 7.45 19.66 -8.69
C SER A 286 6.04 19.69 -8.10
N THR A 287 5.82 19.04 -6.94
CA THR A 287 4.54 19.11 -6.24
C THR A 287 4.25 20.53 -5.75
N LEU A 288 5.24 21.25 -5.21
CA LEU A 288 5.09 22.64 -4.78
C LEU A 288 4.76 23.58 -5.94
N VAL A 289 5.36 23.37 -7.12
CA VAL A 289 4.98 24.10 -8.34
C VAL A 289 3.52 23.83 -8.69
N GLY A 290 3.06 22.59 -8.57
CA GLY A 290 1.64 22.23 -8.74
C GLY A 290 0.72 22.96 -7.76
N VAL A 291 1.10 23.05 -6.47
CA VAL A 291 0.36 23.83 -5.47
C VAL A 291 0.33 25.31 -5.83
N GLY A 292 1.47 25.92 -6.15
CA GLY A 292 1.55 27.33 -6.50
C GLY A 292 0.70 27.68 -7.72
N ASN A 293 0.72 26.81 -8.74
CA ASN A 293 -0.10 26.96 -9.94
C ASN A 293 -1.61 26.85 -9.63
N ALA A 294 -1.99 25.94 -8.72
CA ALA A 294 -3.39 25.80 -8.28
C ALA A 294 -3.88 27.00 -7.47
N VAL A 295 -3.07 27.50 -6.55
CA VAL A 295 -3.41 28.68 -5.75
C VAL A 295 -3.54 29.92 -6.64
N ALA A 296 -2.61 30.11 -7.57
CA ALA A 296 -2.63 31.24 -8.51
C ALA A 296 -3.84 31.25 -9.46
N ALA A 297 -4.54 30.12 -9.63
CA ALA A 297 -5.73 30.03 -10.45
C ALA A 297 -7.02 30.42 -9.71
N ILE A 298 -7.00 30.41 -8.37
CA ILE A 298 -8.16 30.68 -7.52
C ILE A 298 -8.10 32.10 -6.91
N LEU A 299 -6.91 32.69 -6.84
CA LEU A 299 -6.69 34.08 -6.42
C LEU A 299 -6.85 35.04 -7.60
#